data_AF-A0A957N7K9-F1
#
_entry.id   AF-A0A957N7K9-F1
#
_cell.length_a   1.000
_cell.length_b   1.000
_cell.length_c   1.000
_cell.angle_alpha   90.00
_cell.angle_beta   90.00
_cell.angle_gamma   90.00
#
_symmetry.space_group_name_H-M   'P 1'
#
loop_
_entity.id
_entity.type
_entity.pdbx_description
1 polymer ?
#
loop_
_entity_poly.entity_id
_entity_poly.type
_entity_poly.pdbx_seq_one_letter_code
_entity_poly.pdbx_strand_id
1 'polypeptide(L)'
;MIFAITARELRGFFLSPLAWTLLAVVQGLLAWIFLVLVDDFRDLQGRLAALDNAPGVTDLVAAPLFRVAAWMLLLLVPLLTMRLLSEERRTGTLDLLLSAPVGSAAIVLGKYLGAMLFLSSMIALIAL
;
A
#
# COMPACT_ATOMS: atom_id res chain seq x y z
N MET A 1 8.28 18.14 -17.02
CA MET A 1 9.34 17.75 -16.06
C MET A 1 8.77 16.94 -14.90
N ILE A 2 7.84 17.47 -14.09
CA ILE A 2 7.26 16.76 -12.93
C ILE A 2 6.69 15.39 -13.30
N PHE A 3 5.83 15.31 -14.32
CA PHE A 3 5.23 14.04 -14.77
C PHE A 3 6.27 13.01 -15.23
N ALA A 4 7.37 13.45 -15.85
CA ALA A 4 8.46 12.56 -16.26
C ALA A 4 9.18 11.95 -15.04
N ILE A 5 9.38 12.75 -13.99
CA ILE A 5 9.93 12.28 -12.71
C ILE A 5 8.95 11.32 -12.05
N THR A 6 7.67 11.67 -11.97
CA THR A 6 6.62 10.81 -11.41
C THR A 6 6.55 9.45 -12.12
N ALA A 7 6.54 9.43 -13.45
CA ALA A 7 6.52 8.19 -14.23
C ALA A 7 7.80 7.36 -14.03
N ARG A 8 8.96 8.01 -13.93
CA ARG A 8 10.23 7.33 -13.61
C ARG A 8 10.18 6.67 -12.24
N GLU A 9 9.74 7.40 -11.21
CA GLU A 9 9.66 6.90 -9.84
C GLU A 9 8.64 5.76 -9.71
N LEU A 10 7.46 5.91 -10.34
CA LEU A 10 6.44 4.88 -10.35
C LEU A 10 6.96 3.60 -11.03
N ARG A 11 7.62 3.72 -12.19
CA ARG A 11 8.30 2.59 -12.84
C ARG A 11 9.39 2.00 -11.95
N GLY A 12 10.14 2.83 -11.21
CA GLY A 12 11.14 2.39 -10.25
C GLY A 12 10.56 1.47 -9.17
N PHE A 13 9.38 1.81 -8.63
CA PHE A 13 8.67 0.93 -7.70
C PHE A 13 8.27 -0.39 -8.38
N PHE A 14 7.61 -0.36 -9.54
CA PHE A 14 7.17 -1.59 -10.23
C PHE A 14 8.30 -2.42 -10.84
N LEU A 15 9.49 -1.87 -11.04
CA LEU A 15 10.66 -2.65 -11.46
C LEU A 15 11.42 -3.23 -10.27
N SER A 16 11.13 -2.77 -9.05
CA SER A 16 11.76 -3.27 -7.83
C SER A 16 11.18 -4.63 -7.45
N PRO A 17 12.00 -5.69 -7.31
CA PRO A 17 11.54 -6.99 -6.81
C PRO A 17 10.87 -6.89 -5.44
N LEU A 18 11.35 -5.97 -4.60
CA LEU A 18 10.82 -5.75 -3.25
C LEU A 18 9.38 -5.22 -3.26
N ALA A 19 9.01 -4.38 -4.23
CA ALA A 19 7.64 -3.88 -4.30
C ALA A 19 6.66 -5.01 -4.62
N TRP A 20 7.01 -5.89 -5.56
CA TRP A 20 6.20 -7.06 -5.91
C TRP A 20 6.09 -8.06 -4.77
N THR A 21 7.18 -8.32 -4.04
CA THR A 21 7.13 -9.25 -2.90
C THR A 21 6.25 -8.69 -1.79
N LEU A 22 6.32 -7.39 -1.49
CA LEU A 22 5.45 -6.75 -0.52
C LEU A 22 3.97 -6.84 -0.95
N LEU A 23 3.66 -6.49 -2.21
CA LEU A 23 2.28 -6.60 -2.72
C LEU A 23 1.74 -8.03 -2.64
N ALA A 24 2.55 -9.03 -3.04
CA ALA A 24 2.15 -10.43 -3.00
C ALA A 24 1.93 -10.94 -1.56
N VAL A 25 2.81 -10.59 -0.63
CA VAL A 25 2.69 -10.99 0.78
C VAL A 25 1.48 -10.33 1.43
N VAL A 26 1.28 -9.03 1.18
CA VAL A 26 0.10 -8.31 1.70
C VAL A 26 -1.18 -8.93 1.19
N GLN A 27 -1.28 -9.15 -0.12
CA GLN A 27 -2.48 -9.74 -0.72
C GLN A 27 -2.72 -11.17 -0.23
N GLY A 28 -1.68 -12.00 -0.17
CA GLY A 28 -1.80 -13.38 0.31
C GLY A 28 -2.24 -13.45 1.77
N LEU A 29 -1.70 -12.58 2.62
CA LEU A 29 -2.05 -12.53 4.04
C LEU A 29 -3.48 -12.03 4.24
N LEU A 30 -3.90 -10.98 3.53
CA LEU A 30 -5.27 -10.48 3.60
C LEU A 30 -6.27 -11.50 3.04
N ALA A 31 -5.95 -12.17 1.93
CA ALA A 31 -6.80 -13.23 1.37
C ALA A 31 -6.96 -14.40 2.35
N TRP A 32 -5.87 -14.83 2.99
CA TRP A 32 -5.91 -15.87 4.01
C TRP A 32 -6.80 -15.46 5.20
N ILE A 33 -6.61 -14.26 5.75
CA ILE A 33 -7.42 -13.74 6.86
C ILE A 33 -8.88 -13.63 6.46
N PHE A 34 -9.18 -13.14 5.26
CA PHE A 34 -10.53 -13.05 4.74
C PHE A 34 -11.21 -14.43 4.70
N LEU A 35 -10.52 -15.46 4.20
CA LEU A 35 -11.07 -16.82 4.17
C LEU A 35 -11.40 -17.34 5.57
N VAL A 36 -10.52 -17.13 6.55
CA VAL A 36 -10.75 -17.50 7.95
C VAL A 36 -11.96 -16.76 8.52
N LEU A 37 -12.03 -15.44 8.36
CA LEU A 37 -13.15 -14.64 8.87
C LEU A 37 -14.50 -15.03 8.26
N VAL A 38 -14.51 -15.39 6.97
CA VAL A 38 -15.74 -15.86 6.30
C VAL A 38 -16.16 -17.23 6.82
N ASP A 39 -15.21 -18.12 7.11
CA ASP A 39 -15.51 -19.44 7.70
C ASP A 39 -16.10 -19.28 9.11
N ASP A 40 -15.46 -18.47 9.95
CA ASP A 40 -15.97 -18.12 11.29
C ASP A 40 -17.39 -17.53 11.20
N PHE A 41 -17.64 -16.65 10.23
CA PHE A 41 -18.97 -16.07 10.02
C PHE A 41 -20.02 -17.14 9.65
N ARG A 42 -19.68 -18.11 8.80
CA ARG A 42 -20.60 -19.19 8.41
C ARG A 42 -20.99 -20.06 9.58
N ASP A 43 -20.04 -20.41 10.44
CA ASP A 43 -20.29 -21.18 11.65
C ASP A 43 -21.19 -20.44 12.65
N LEU A 44 -21.02 -19.11 12.74
CA LEU A 44 -21.84 -18.24 13.59
C LEU A 44 -23.22 -17.93 13.00
N GLN A 45 -23.41 -18.06 11.68
CA GLN A 45 -24.61 -17.63 10.97
C GLN A 45 -25.90 -18.28 11.52
N GLY A 46 -25.84 -19.56 11.88
CA GLY A 46 -26.99 -20.27 12.47
C GLY A 46 -27.42 -19.71 13.83
N ARG A 47 -26.48 -19.19 14.62
CA ARG A 47 -26.75 -18.55 15.93
C ARG A 47 -27.18 -17.10 15.77
N LEU A 48 -26.63 -16.41 14.77
CA LEU A 48 -26.95 -15.03 14.43
C LEU A 48 -28.37 -14.88 13.87
N ALA A 49 -28.85 -15.86 13.09
CA ALA A 49 -30.21 -15.83 12.54
C ALA A 49 -31.34 -15.82 13.61
N ALA A 50 -31.01 -16.21 14.85
CA ALA A 50 -31.94 -16.20 15.98
C ALA A 50 -31.97 -14.87 16.75
N LEU A 51 -31.16 -13.88 16.36
CA LEU A 51 -31.05 -12.58 17.02
C LEU A 51 -31.66 -11.48 16.13
N ASP A 52 -32.51 -10.62 16.71
CA ASP A 52 -33.19 -9.54 15.98
C ASP A 52 -32.23 -8.45 15.44
N ASN A 53 -31.02 -8.32 16.01
CA ASN A 53 -29.98 -7.35 15.62
C ASN A 53 -28.60 -8.01 15.44
N ALA A 54 -28.54 -9.12 14.70
CA ALA A 54 -27.28 -9.78 14.44
C ALA A 54 -26.30 -8.91 13.60
N PRO A 55 -25.02 -8.80 14.01
CA PRO A 55 -24.00 -8.14 13.21
C PRO A 55 -23.81 -8.86 11.86
N GLY A 56 -23.70 -8.07 10.78
CA GLY A 56 -23.62 -8.59 9.42
C GLY A 56 -22.21 -8.99 9.01
N VAL A 57 -22.07 -9.46 7.76
CA VAL A 57 -20.77 -9.76 7.13
C VAL A 57 -19.85 -8.53 7.16
N THR A 58 -20.40 -7.34 7.00
CA THR A 58 -19.62 -6.09 7.04
C THR A 58 -18.94 -5.89 8.40
N ASP A 59 -19.63 -6.18 9.50
CA ASP A 59 -19.13 -5.94 10.85
C ASP A 59 -18.17 -7.05 11.30
N LEU A 60 -18.43 -8.29 10.90
CA LEU A 60 -17.69 -9.46 11.35
C LEU A 60 -16.54 -9.86 10.41
N VAL A 61 -16.59 -9.49 9.13
CA VAL A 61 -15.57 -9.86 8.14
C VAL A 61 -14.86 -8.61 7.61
N ALA A 62 -15.59 -7.66 7.01
CA ALA A 62 -14.96 -6.54 6.33
C ALA A 62 -14.25 -5.59 7.30
N ALA A 63 -14.90 -5.17 8.40
CA ALA A 63 -14.31 -4.24 9.36
C ALA A 63 -13.04 -4.81 10.03
N PRO A 64 -12.97 -6.07 10.50
CA PRO A 64 -11.74 -6.68 10.98
C PRO A 64 -10.65 -6.78 9.91
N LEU A 65 -10.99 -7.17 8.68
CA LEU A 65 -10.04 -7.28 7.57
C LEU A 65 -9.36 -5.92 7.27
N PHE A 66 -10.15 -4.86 7.09
CA PHE A 66 -9.61 -3.53 6.81
C PHE A 66 -8.84 -2.95 8.00
N ARG A 67 -9.17 -3.34 9.23
CA ARG A 67 -8.38 -2.98 10.41
C ARG A 67 -6.98 -3.58 10.33
N VAL A 68 -6.86 -4.85 9.98
CA VAL A 68 -5.56 -5.50 9.77
C VAL A 68 -4.81 -4.83 8.62
N ALA A 69 -5.48 -4.58 7.50
CA ALA A 69 -4.86 -3.88 6.37
C ALA A 69 -4.33 -2.49 6.78
N ALA A 70 -5.05 -1.73 7.60
CA ALA A 70 -4.61 -0.43 8.11
C ALA A 70 -3.33 -0.55 8.95
N TRP A 71 -3.24 -1.55 9.84
CA TRP A 71 -2.02 -1.83 10.61
C TRP A 71 -0.83 -2.19 9.71
N MET A 72 -1.06 -2.97 8.65
CA MET A 72 -0.02 -3.29 7.68
C MET A 72 0.44 -2.03 6.93
N LEU A 73 -0.49 -1.17 6.52
CA LEU A 73 -0.16 0.10 5.85
C LEU A 73 0.69 1.02 6.72
N LEU A 74 0.40 1.09 8.03
CA LEU A 74 1.21 1.88 8.97
C LEU A 74 2.67 1.44 9.00
N LEU A 75 2.95 0.14 8.80
CA LEU A 75 4.32 -0.39 8.71
C LEU A 75 4.94 -0.20 7.32
N LEU A 76 4.15 -0.44 6.26
CA LEU A 76 4.64 -0.45 4.89
C LEU A 76 4.92 0.95 4.34
N VAL A 77 4.12 1.94 4.72
CA VAL A 77 4.27 3.32 4.21
C VAL A 77 5.65 3.88 4.56
N PRO A 78 6.15 3.85 5.81
CA PRO A 78 7.50 4.27 6.13
C PRO A 78 8.56 3.46 5.38
N LEU A 79 8.40 2.14 5.30
CA LEU A 79 9.36 1.26 4.64
C LEU A 79 9.55 1.60 3.15
N LEU A 80 8.44 1.87 2.45
CA LEU A 80 8.44 2.23 1.03
C LEU A 80 8.95 3.66 0.80
N THR A 81 8.57 4.59 1.68
CA THR A 81 8.88 6.01 1.50
C THR A 81 10.30 6.39 1.94
N MET A 82 10.88 5.69 2.93
CA MET A 82 12.23 5.98 3.42
C MET A 82 13.29 5.89 2.31
N ARG A 83 13.10 5.03 1.31
CA ARG A 83 14.07 4.83 0.22
C ARG A 83 14.09 5.96 -0.81
N LEU A 84 13.01 6.73 -0.96
CA LEU A 84 12.85 7.71 -2.05
C LEU A 84 13.96 8.77 -2.14
N LEU A 85 14.37 9.33 -1.00
CA LEU A 85 15.46 10.30 -0.91
C LEU A 85 16.72 9.73 -0.26
N SER A 86 16.56 8.83 0.71
CA SER A 86 17.71 8.31 1.47
C SER A 86 18.65 7.49 0.60
N GLU A 87 18.12 6.77 -0.39
CA GLU A 87 18.94 5.96 -1.30
C GLU A 87 19.70 6.82 -2.31
N GLU A 88 19.11 7.93 -2.77
CA GLU A 88 19.81 8.91 -3.62
C GLU A 88 20.89 9.68 -2.86
N ARG A 89 20.63 10.04 -1.59
CA ARG A 89 21.65 10.61 -0.71
C ARG A 89 22.81 9.64 -0.47
N ARG A 90 22.49 8.37 -0.22
CA ARG A 90 23.50 7.33 0.01
C ARG A 90 24.34 7.03 -1.23
N THR A 91 23.75 7.11 -2.43
CA THR A 91 24.44 6.84 -3.71
C THR A 91 25.13 8.07 -4.31
N GLY A 92 25.00 9.25 -3.70
CA GLY A 92 25.54 10.52 -4.24
C GLY A 92 24.83 11.00 -5.51
N THR A 93 23.74 10.34 -5.92
CA THR A 93 23.00 10.71 -7.13
C THR A 93 22.11 11.94 -6.90
N LEU A 94 21.86 12.30 -5.64
CA LEU A 94 21.12 13.51 -5.28
C LEU A 94 21.82 14.78 -5.81
N ASP A 95 23.15 14.86 -5.72
CA ASP A 95 23.91 16.02 -6.17
C ASP A 95 23.87 16.19 -7.70
N LEU A 96 23.84 15.06 -8.42
CA LEU A 96 23.63 15.04 -9.87
C LEU A 96 22.22 15.49 -10.25
N LEU A 97 21.21 15.13 -9.43
CA LEU A 97 19.83 15.52 -9.67
C LEU A 97 19.61 17.01 -9.42
N LEU A 98 20.29 17.57 -8.40
CA LEU A 98 20.22 18.99 -8.05
C LEU A 98 21.01 19.90 -9.00
N SER A 99 22.04 19.38 -9.65
CA SER A 99 22.82 20.10 -10.67
C SER A 99 22.18 20.08 -12.06
N ALA A 100 21.20 19.20 -12.30
CA ALA A 100 20.39 19.22 -13.51
C ALA A 100 19.53 20.50 -13.58
N PRO A 101 19.13 20.97 -14.78
CA PRO A 101 18.30 22.17 -14.96
C PRO A 101 16.82 21.89 -14.61
N VAL A 102 16.58 21.38 -13.40
CA VAL A 102 15.27 20.99 -12.88
C VAL A 102 15.10 21.65 -11.51
N GLY A 103 14.00 22.38 -11.32
CA GLY A 103 13.73 23.03 -10.04
C GLY A 103 13.59 22.00 -8.90
N SER A 104 14.14 22.32 -7.73
CA SER A 104 14.05 21.48 -6.52
C SER A 104 12.60 21.12 -6.16
N ALA A 105 11.67 22.06 -6.29
CA ALA A 105 10.24 21.82 -6.08
C ALA A 105 9.67 20.76 -7.04
N ALA A 106 10.11 20.74 -8.29
CA ALA A 106 9.65 19.76 -9.28
C ALA A 106 10.17 18.34 -8.95
N ILE A 107 11.38 18.24 -8.38
CA ILE A 107 11.95 16.97 -7.90
C ILE A 107 11.13 16.42 -6.72
N VAL A 108 10.88 17.27 -5.71
CA VAL A 108 10.12 16.87 -4.52
C VAL A 108 8.69 16.46 -4.89
N LEU A 109 7.98 17.27 -5.69
CA LEU A 109 6.63 16.96 -6.13
C LEU A 109 6.59 15.70 -7.02
N GLY A 110 7.56 15.54 -7.91
CA GLY A 110 7.63 14.37 -8.79
C GLY A 110 7.75 13.05 -7.99
N LYS A 111 8.65 13.03 -7.01
CA LYS A 111 8.87 11.89 -6.10
C LYS A 111 7.67 11.62 -5.21
N TYR A 112 7.10 12.67 -4.62
CA TYR A 112 5.90 12.56 -3.79
C TYR A 112 4.74 11.94 -4.56
N LEU A 113 4.45 12.46 -5.77
CA LEU A 113 3.36 11.93 -6.61
C LEU A 113 3.63 10.49 -7.05
N GLY A 114 4.88 10.12 -7.36
CA GLY A 114 5.24 8.75 -7.71
C GLY A 114 4.95 7.77 -6.58
N ALA A 115 5.34 8.12 -5.36
CA ALA A 115 5.05 7.33 -4.17
C ALA A 115 3.55 7.27 -3.85
N MET A 116 2.84 8.40 -3.99
CA MET A 116 1.40 8.49 -3.75
C MET A 116 0.61 7.60 -4.71
N LEU A 117 0.99 7.56 -5.99
CA LEU A 117 0.37 6.69 -6.99
C LEU A 117 0.62 5.21 -6.69
N PHE A 118 1.83 4.85 -6.27
CA PHE A 118 2.13 3.48 -5.85
C PHE A 118 1.30 3.07 -4.63
N LEU A 119 1.25 3.91 -3.59
CA LEU A 119 0.40 3.67 -2.42
C LEU A 119 -1.09 3.57 -2.78
N SER A 120 -1.56 4.40 -3.71
CA SER A 120 -2.94 4.35 -4.22
C SER A 120 -3.22 3.01 -4.91
N SER A 121 -2.27 2.49 -5.70
CA SER A 121 -2.41 1.16 -6.32
C SER A 121 -2.48 0.03 -5.28
N MET A 122 -1.75 0.16 -4.17
CA MET A 122 -1.78 -0.80 -3.08
C MET A 122 -3.11 -0.77 -2.33
N ILE A 123 -3.66 0.42 -2.07
CA ILE A 123 -5.01 0.59 -1.49
C ILE A 123 -6.06 0.00 -2.43
N ALA A 124 -5.95 0.22 -3.74
CA ALA A 124 -6.87 -0.35 -4.72
C ALA A 124 -6.84 -1.89 -4.72
N LEU A 125 -5.66 -2.51 -4.53
CA LEU A 125 -5.54 -3.97 -4.39
C LEU A 125 -6.13 -4.50 -3.07
N ILE A 126 -6.00 -3.76 -1.97
CA ILE A 126 -6.61 -4.11 -0.68
C ILE A 126 -8.13 -4.04 -0.74
N ALA A 127 -8.68 -3.12 -1.55
CA ALA A 127 -10.12 -2.96 -1.72
C ALA A 127 -10.76 -3.99 -2.67
N LEU A 128 -9.94 -4.74 -3.42
CA LEU A 128 -10.36 -5.79 -4.35
C LEU A 128 -10.53 -7.13 -3.62
#